data_AF-A0A543I5Z7-F1
#
_entry.id   AF-A0A543I5Z7-F1
#
_cell.length_a   1.000
_cell.length_b   1.000
_cell.length_c   1.000
_cell.angle_alpha   90.00
_cell.angle_beta   90.00
_cell.angle_gamma   90.00
#
_symmetry.space_group_name_H-M   'P 1'
#
loop_
_entity.id
_entity.type
_entity.pdbx_description
1 polymer ?
#
loop_
_entity_poly.entity_id
_entity_poly.type
_entity_poly.pdbx_seq_one_letter_code
_entity_poly.pdbx_strand_id
1 'polypeptide(L)'
;MSLKRAVSSLHNELLQLESALLRREPAWTGAAATAFSHAQMQWRSQVEAITETLDHCATIALDSGNSFAELENKLTAAWGS
;
A
#
# COMPACT_ATOMS: atom_id res chain seq x y z
N MET A 1 -10.46 -11.86 2.36
CA MET A 1 -9.72 -10.95 1.45
C MET A 1 -8.25 -11.00 1.84
N SER A 2 -7.30 -11.15 0.90
CA SER A 2 -5.87 -11.12 1.24
C SER A 2 -5.39 -9.67 1.45
N LEU A 3 -4.42 -9.47 2.35
CA LEU A 3 -3.85 -8.14 2.65
C LEU A 3 -3.42 -7.41 1.36
N LYS A 4 -2.75 -8.11 0.44
CA LYS A 4 -2.38 -7.58 -0.89
C LYS A 4 -3.53 -6.95 -1.66
N ARG A 5 -4.73 -7.55 -1.68
CA ARG A 5 -5.88 -6.95 -2.38
C ARG A 5 -6.35 -5.66 -1.71
N ALA A 6 -6.31 -5.60 -0.37
CA ALA A 6 -6.63 -4.38 0.36
C ALA A 6 -5.62 -3.27 0.06
N VAL A 7 -4.32 -3.60 0.00
CA VAL A 7 -3.26 -2.65 -0.39
C VAL A 7 -3.48 -2.12 -1.81
N SER A 8 -3.75 -2.99 -2.78
CA SER A 8 -4.02 -2.58 -4.16
C SER A 8 -5.30 -1.73 -4.27
N SER A 9 -6.34 -2.03 -3.49
CA SER A 9 -7.57 -1.21 -3.47
C SER A 9 -7.30 0.18 -2.94
N LEU A 10 -6.61 0.28 -1.79
CA LEU A 10 -6.24 1.56 -1.18
C LEU A 10 -5.39 2.40 -2.13
N HIS A 11 -4.38 1.79 -2.77
CA HIS A 11 -3.54 2.47 -3.74
C HIS A 11 -4.36 3.05 -4.90
N ASN A 12 -5.31 2.28 -5.45
CA ASN A 12 -6.20 2.75 -6.51
C ASN A 12 -7.10 3.90 -6.04
N GLU A 13 -7.65 3.84 -4.83
CA GLU A 13 -8.45 4.94 -4.26
C GLU A 13 -7.64 6.23 -4.12
N LEU A 14 -6.39 6.13 -3.68
CA LEU A 14 -5.47 7.27 -3.53
C LEU A 14 -5.13 7.90 -4.89
N LEU A 15 -4.91 7.09 -5.94
CA LEU A 15 -4.70 7.58 -7.31
C LEU A 15 -5.96 8.25 -7.90
N GLN A 16 -7.14 7.73 -7.59
CA GLN A 16 -8.40 8.35 -8.01
C GLN A 16 -8.62 9.70 -7.33
N LEU A 17 -8.28 9.81 -6.04
CA LEU A 17 -8.34 11.07 -5.30
C LEU A 17 -7.39 12.11 -5.92
N GLU A 18 -6.15 11.71 -6.23
CA GLU A 18 -5.18 12.58 -6.90
C GLU A 18 -5.70 13.06 -8.26
N SER A 19 -6.26 12.15 -9.06
CA SER A 19 -6.85 12.48 -10.37
C SER A 19 -8.05 13.43 -10.25
N ALA A 20 -8.84 13.33 -9.18
CA ALA A 20 -9.94 14.26 -8.90
C ALA A 20 -9.43 15.64 -8.48
N LEU A 21 -8.36 15.71 -7.70
CA LEU A 21 -7.71 16.97 -7.30
C LEU A 21 -7.07 17.69 -8.49
N LEU A 22 -6.35 16.96 -9.35
CA LEU A 22 -5.75 17.51 -10.57
C LEU A 22 -6.78 18.10 -11.54
N ARG A 23 -7.98 17.49 -11.63
CA ARG A 23 -9.08 18.07 -12.43
C ARG A 23 -9.59 19.41 -11.90
N ARG A 24 -9.33 19.73 -10.63
CA ARG A 24 -9.67 21.02 -10.01
C ARG A 24 -8.54 22.05 -10.07
N GLU A 25 -7.32 21.62 -10.40
CA GLU A 25 -6.13 22.47 -10.54
C GLU A 25 -6.33 23.67 -11.50
N PRO A 26 -7.05 23.58 -12.64
CA PRO A 26 -7.22 24.72 -13.55
C PRO A 26 -7.93 25.93 -12.94
N ALA A 27 -8.60 25.76 -11.80
CA ALA A 27 -9.27 26.85 -11.08
C ALA A 27 -8.35 27.58 -10.08
N TRP A 28 -7.13 27.10 -9.86
CA TRP A 28 -6.23 27.62 -8.82
C TRP A 28 -5.14 28.46 -9.49
N THR A 29 -5.07 29.75 -9.17
CA THR A 29 -4.11 30.69 -9.78
C THR A 29 -3.18 31.30 -8.73
N GLY A 30 -1.94 31.61 -9.13
CA GLY A 30 -0.96 32.30 -8.26
C GLY A 30 -0.50 31.43 -7.09
N ALA A 31 -0.42 32.02 -5.88
CA ALA A 31 0.08 31.34 -4.69
C ALA A 31 -0.69 30.05 -4.32
N ALA A 32 -1.98 29.96 -4.68
CA ALA A 32 -2.79 28.76 -4.47
C ALA A 32 -2.29 27.58 -5.32
N ALA A 33 -1.87 27.83 -6.57
CA ALA A 33 -1.32 26.79 -7.44
C ALA A 33 0.03 26.25 -6.90
N THR A 34 0.89 27.15 -6.41
CA THR A 34 2.16 26.75 -5.78
C THR A 34 1.94 25.91 -4.52
N ALA A 35 1.01 26.33 -3.65
CA ALA A 35 0.65 25.58 -2.45
C ALA A 35 0.06 24.20 -2.78
N PHE A 36 -0.77 24.12 -3.82
CA PHE A 36 -1.30 22.85 -4.31
C PHE A 36 -0.21 21.92 -4.83
N SER A 37 0.70 22.43 -5.65
CA SER A 37 1.82 21.64 -6.18
C SER A 37 2.69 21.06 -5.06
N HIS A 38 3.00 21.86 -4.03
CA HIS A 38 3.69 21.36 -2.83
C HIS A 38 2.88 20.30 -2.08
N ALA A 39 1.60 20.54 -1.83
CA ALA A 39 0.73 19.59 -1.16
C ALA A 39 0.60 18.28 -1.96
N GLN A 40 0.57 18.36 -3.29
CA GLN A 40 0.49 17.20 -4.18
C GLN A 40 1.78 16.37 -4.13
N MET A 41 2.95 17.01 -4.17
CA MET A 41 4.23 16.30 -4.04
C MET A 41 4.32 15.58 -2.69
N GLN A 42 3.93 16.25 -1.60
CA GLN A 42 3.92 15.66 -0.27
C GLN A 42 2.92 14.50 -0.17
N TRP A 43 1.73 14.66 -0.76
CA TRP A 43 0.72 13.60 -0.85
C TRP A 43 1.27 12.36 -1.55
N ARG A 44 1.83 12.51 -2.77
CA ARG A 44 2.39 11.40 -3.53
C ARG A 44 3.46 10.64 -2.75
N SER A 45 4.40 11.37 -2.13
CA SER A 45 5.45 10.77 -1.31
C SER A 45 4.88 9.94 -0.14
N GLN A 46 3.83 10.42 0.52
CA GLN A 46 3.20 9.67 1.60
C GLN A 46 2.40 8.46 1.11
N VAL A 47 1.72 8.57 -0.04
CA VAL A 47 1.02 7.45 -0.67
C VAL A 47 2.00 6.33 -1.05
N GLU A 48 3.16 6.68 -1.61
CA GLU A 48 4.23 5.72 -1.91
C GLU A 48 4.74 5.04 -0.64
N ALA A 49 5.05 5.80 0.41
CA ALA A 49 5.54 5.25 1.68
C ALA A 49 4.53 4.31 2.37
N ILE A 50 3.24 4.67 2.36
CA ILE A 50 2.17 3.82 2.91
C ILE A 50 2.04 2.53 2.09
N THR A 51 2.06 2.64 0.75
CA THR A 51 1.95 1.48 -0.13
C THR A 51 3.12 0.52 0.07
N GLU A 52 4.35 1.03 0.16
CA GLU A 52 5.55 0.24 0.40
C GLU A 52 5.50 -0.46 1.77
N THR A 53 5.13 0.27 2.82
CA THR A 53 4.99 -0.31 4.18
C THR A 53 3.97 -1.44 4.19
N LEU A 54 2.81 -1.24 3.56
CA LEU A 54 1.76 -2.23 3.52
C LEU A 54 2.12 -3.47 2.68
N ASP A 55 2.85 -3.30 1.57
CA ASP A 55 3.34 -4.43 0.77
C ASP A 55 4.43 -5.22 1.51
N HIS A 56 5.29 -4.52 2.28
CA HIS A 56 6.25 -5.16 3.16
C HIS A 56 5.56 -5.98 4.25
N CYS A 57 4.53 -5.43 4.91
CA CYS A 57 3.72 -6.18 5.87
C CYS A 57 3.04 -7.40 5.23
N ALA A 58 2.53 -7.27 3.99
CA ALA A 58 1.90 -8.37 3.28
C ALA A 58 2.88 -9.50 2.96
N THR A 59 4.12 -9.14 2.61
CA THR A 59 5.19 -10.09 2.32
C THR A 59 5.62 -10.84 3.59
N ILE A 60 5.88 -10.12 4.69
CA ILE A 60 6.20 -10.74 5.99
C ILE A 60 5.10 -11.71 6.43
N ALA A 61 3.83 -11.33 6.30
CA ALA A 61 2.71 -12.17 6.69
C ALA A 61 2.64 -13.47 5.87
N LEU A 62 2.92 -13.40 4.56
CA LEU A 62 2.98 -14.56 3.68
C LEU A 62 4.16 -15.47 4.03
N ASP A 63 5.36 -14.90 4.18
CA ASP A 63 6.56 -15.66 4.51
C ASP A 63 6.45 -16.34 5.88
N SER A 64 5.88 -15.64 6.86
CA SER A 64 5.60 -16.20 8.18
C SER A 64 4.60 -17.35 8.08
N GLY A 65 3.50 -17.18 7.34
CA GLY A 65 2.52 -18.25 7.13
C GLY A 65 3.11 -19.49 6.46
N ASN A 66 3.93 -19.30 5.43
CA ASN A 66 4.64 -20.39 4.75
C ASN A 66 5.61 -21.11 5.69
N SER A 67 6.35 -20.36 6.52
CA SER A 67 7.29 -20.93 7.49
C SER A 67 6.58 -21.76 8.57
N PHE A 68 5.43 -21.29 9.08
CA PHE A 68 4.62 -22.07 10.02
C PHE A 68 4.10 -23.37 9.40
N ALA A 69 3.59 -23.32 8.16
CA ALA A 69 3.12 -24.52 7.46
C ALA A 69 4.27 -25.53 7.22
N GLU A 70 5.48 -25.06 6.92
CA GLU A 70 6.64 -25.92 6.76
C GLU A 70 7.06 -26.57 8.08
N LEU A 71 7.02 -25.82 9.19
CA LEU A 71 7.28 -26.34 10.53
C LEU A 71 6.24 -27.39 10.94
N GLU A 72 4.95 -27.13 10.69
CA GLU A 72 3.86 -28.07 10.99
C GLU A 72 4.00 -29.37 10.19
N ASN A 73 4.38 -29.28 8.91
CA ASN A 73 4.67 -30.45 8.08
C ASN A 73 5.87 -31.24 8.62
N LYS A 74 6.96 -30.57 9.03
CA LYS A 74 8.12 -31.23 9.64
C LYS A 74 7.77 -31.89 10.97
N LEU A 75 6.96 -31.24 11.80
CA LEU A 75 6.51 -31.77 13.08
C LEU A 75 5.63 -33.00 12.90
N THR A 76 4.67 -32.93 11.98
CA THR A 76 3.80 -34.05 11.61
C THR A 76 4.61 -35.22 11.06
N ALA A 77 5.62 -34.96 10.23
CA ALA A 77 6.52 -36.00 9.73
C ALA A 77 7.41 -36.62 10.83
N ALA A 78 7.82 -35.83 11.83
CA ALA A 78 8.68 -36.27 12.91
C ALA A 78 7.95 -37.06 14.01
N TRP A 79 6.67 -36.77 14.25
CA TRP A 79 5.87 -37.38 15.33
C TRP A 79 4.66 -38.19 14.85
N GLY A 80 4.41 -38.24 13.54
CA GLY A 80 3.34 -39.03 12.91
C GLY A 80 3.72 -40.48 12.57
N SER A 81 4.88 -40.96 13.01
CA SER A 81 5.31 -42.37 12.98
C SER A 81 5.25 -42.98 14.38
#